data_AF-A0A1I7V957-F1
#
_entry.id   AF-A0A1I7V957-F1
#
_cell.length_a   1.000
_cell.length_b   1.000
_cell.length_c   1.000
_cell.angle_alpha   90.00
_cell.angle_beta   90.00
_cell.angle_gamma   90.00
#
_symmetry.space_group_name_H-M   'P 1'
#
loop_
_entity.id
_entity.type
_entity.pdbx_description
1 polymer ?
#
loop_
_entity_poly.entity_id
_entity_poly.type
_entity_poly.pdbx_seq_one_letter_code
_entity_poly.pdbx_strand_id
1 'polypeptide(L)'
;MPVNGINLKHKFRGDIIVTLYEKQFGLYPYYSDSSDLTSAVNGGIPQRANLSAHLSKVRSDIDKAIPNKDFDGLAIIDYEEWRPLWEHNWYTRRIYHNASLAYVEEQYKNTGKTLTKGDELAKKNSIRQQCENFLTETIREAKNMRPNALWEFYGMPFCNYSAGKNGTEGCGEVFEEFNNRLA
;
A
#
# COMPACT_ATOMS: atom_id res chain seq x y z
N MET A 1 27.61 -12.08 17.74
CA MET A 1 26.56 -11.80 18.74
C MET A 1 25.37 -12.69 18.40
N PRO A 2 24.75 -13.40 19.34
CA PRO A 2 23.56 -14.15 19.02
C PRO A 2 22.42 -13.15 18.81
N VAL A 3 22.00 -12.96 17.56
CA VAL A 3 20.82 -12.18 17.22
C VAL A 3 19.63 -13.08 17.54
N ASN A 4 19.16 -13.07 18.78
CA ASN A 4 17.90 -13.73 19.09
C ASN A 4 16.81 -12.92 18.38
N GLY A 5 16.37 -13.36 17.18
CA GLY A 5 15.33 -12.70 16.38
C GLY A 5 13.91 -12.86 16.96
N ILE A 6 13.78 -12.90 18.28
CA ILE A 6 12.53 -13.18 19.00
C ILE A 6 12.25 -12.03 19.96
N ASN A 7 11.08 -11.39 19.80
CA ASN A 7 10.60 -10.37 20.72
C ASN A 7 10.64 -10.84 22.18
N LEU A 8 11.00 -9.94 23.09
CA LEU A 8 11.00 -10.16 24.52
C LEU A 8 9.64 -10.69 24.99
N LYS A 9 9.67 -11.78 25.78
CA LYS A 9 8.48 -12.51 26.25
C LYS A 9 7.58 -13.04 25.11
N HIS A 10 8.14 -13.22 23.91
CA HIS A 10 7.45 -13.73 22.72
C HIS A 10 6.22 -12.91 22.34
N LYS A 11 6.28 -11.59 22.59
CA LYS A 11 5.20 -10.68 22.23
C LYS A 11 5.05 -10.63 20.71
N PHE A 12 3.80 -10.59 20.25
CA PHE A 12 3.51 -10.41 18.83
C PHE A 12 4.02 -9.04 18.30
N ARG A 13 3.89 -8.00 19.12
CA ARG A 13 4.49 -6.68 18.88
C ARG A 13 5.50 -6.42 19.99
N GLY A 14 6.79 -6.40 19.64
CA GLY A 14 7.87 -6.31 20.61
C GLY A 14 9.00 -5.40 20.18
N ASP A 15 10.16 -5.66 20.75
CA ASP A 15 11.40 -4.89 20.64
C ASP A 15 12.23 -5.22 19.40
N ILE A 16 11.92 -6.32 18.70
CA ILE A 16 12.68 -6.76 17.52
C ILE A 16 11.87 -6.61 16.24
N ILE A 17 10.60 -7.02 16.28
CA ILE A 17 9.72 -7.01 15.11
C ILE A 17 8.28 -6.66 15.49
N VAL A 18 7.65 -5.83 14.66
CA VAL A 18 6.24 -5.45 14.77
C VAL A 18 5.58 -5.51 13.40
N THR A 19 4.55 -6.34 13.26
CA THR A 19 3.70 -6.37 12.06
C THR A 19 2.40 -5.60 12.30
N LEU A 20 2.04 -4.74 11.35
CA LEU A 20 0.89 -3.85 11.35
C LEU A 20 -0.05 -4.24 10.23
N TYR A 21 -1.08 -5.03 10.56
CA TYR A 21 -2.08 -5.48 9.60
C TYR A 21 -3.03 -4.35 9.20
N GLU A 22 -3.27 -4.21 7.90
CA GLU A 22 -4.09 -3.14 7.28
C GLU A 22 -5.48 -2.92 7.90
N LYS A 23 -6.16 -3.96 8.40
CA LYS A 23 -7.49 -3.80 9.04
C LYS A 23 -7.41 -3.20 10.45
N GLN A 24 -6.22 -3.14 11.04
CA GLN A 24 -5.95 -2.61 12.39
C GLN A 24 -5.03 -1.39 12.39
N PHE A 25 -4.50 -1.00 11.23
CA PHE A 25 -3.49 0.04 11.10
C PHE A 25 -3.92 1.09 10.08
N GLY A 26 -4.14 2.32 10.55
CA GLY A 26 -4.64 3.40 9.70
C GLY A 26 -6.07 3.17 9.23
N LEU A 27 -6.47 3.91 8.20
CA LEU A 27 -7.76 3.79 7.52
C LEU A 27 -7.53 3.48 6.03
N TYR A 28 -7.05 2.28 5.71
CA TYR A 28 -6.86 1.89 4.32
C TYR A 28 -8.22 1.79 3.60
N PRO A 29 -8.33 2.31 2.37
CA PRO A 29 -9.53 2.13 1.55
C PRO A 29 -9.55 0.73 0.93
N TYR A 30 -10.69 0.04 1.05
CA TYR A 30 -10.89 -1.29 0.46
C TYR A 30 -12.38 -1.58 0.24
N TYR A 31 -12.68 -2.67 -0.47
CA TYR A 31 -14.03 -3.20 -0.60
C TYR A 31 -14.16 -4.45 0.26
N SER A 32 -15.14 -4.49 1.16
CA SER A 32 -15.38 -5.66 2.02
C SER A 32 -15.94 -6.87 1.24
N ASP A 33 -16.52 -6.62 0.07
CA ASP A 33 -16.85 -7.61 -0.94
C ASP A 33 -16.28 -7.16 -2.29
N SER A 34 -15.37 -7.97 -2.84
CA SER A 34 -14.69 -7.69 -4.12
C SER A 34 -15.61 -7.66 -5.36
N SER A 35 -16.89 -8.00 -5.20
CA SER A 35 -17.90 -7.97 -6.25
C SER A 35 -18.92 -6.83 -6.09
N ASP A 36 -18.91 -6.10 -4.97
CA ASP A 36 -19.90 -5.09 -4.64
C ASP A 36 -19.24 -3.73 -4.34
N LEU A 37 -19.45 -2.75 -5.23
CA LEU A 37 -18.95 -1.39 -5.08
C LEU A 37 -19.61 -0.62 -3.91
N THR A 38 -20.75 -1.08 -3.41
CA THR A 38 -21.41 -0.46 -2.25
C THR A 38 -20.78 -0.89 -0.93
N SER A 39 -19.98 -1.96 -0.95
CA SER A 39 -19.24 -2.50 0.20
C SER A 39 -17.97 -1.70 0.59
N ALA A 40 -17.84 -0.49 0.04
CA ALA A 40 -16.68 0.38 0.18
C ALA A 40 -16.43 0.78 1.64
N VAL A 41 -15.21 0.54 2.11
CA VAL A 41 -14.72 0.97 3.42
C VAL A 41 -13.67 2.05 3.20
N ASN A 42 -13.73 3.13 3.99
CA ASN A 42 -12.84 4.30 3.88
C ASN A 42 -12.76 4.89 2.44
N GLY A 43 -13.84 4.78 1.66
CA GLY A 43 -13.92 5.29 0.28
C GLY A 43 -13.58 4.25 -0.80
N GLY A 44 -13.17 3.03 -0.43
CA GLY A 44 -12.95 1.91 -1.36
C GLY A 44 -11.68 1.99 -2.19
N ILE A 45 -11.30 3.19 -2.64
CA ILE A 45 -10.08 3.45 -3.42
C ILE A 45 -9.29 4.64 -2.85
N PRO A 46 -7.97 4.73 -3.08
CA PRO A 46 -7.13 5.85 -2.61
C PRO A 46 -7.63 7.23 -3.03
N GLN A 47 -8.18 7.32 -4.24
CA GLN A 47 -8.66 8.58 -4.83
C GLN A 47 -9.87 9.17 -4.11
N ARG A 48 -10.58 8.36 -3.30
CA ARG A 48 -11.73 8.75 -2.48
C ARG A 48 -11.45 8.73 -0.98
N ALA A 49 -10.23 8.34 -0.58
CA ALA A 49 -9.89 8.18 0.82
C ALA A 49 -9.57 9.53 1.48
N ASN A 50 -9.98 9.68 2.74
CA ASN A 50 -9.57 10.83 3.55
C ASN A 50 -8.16 10.59 4.11
N LEU A 51 -7.15 11.08 3.38
CA LEU A 51 -5.74 10.89 3.75
C LEU A 51 -5.39 11.48 5.13
N SER A 52 -5.94 12.64 5.49
CA SER A 52 -5.66 13.26 6.79
C SER A 52 -6.20 12.44 7.96
N ALA A 53 -7.42 11.89 7.80
CA ALA A 53 -7.99 10.95 8.77
C ALA A 53 -7.17 9.65 8.85
N HIS A 54 -6.73 9.12 7.71
CA HIS A 54 -5.85 7.94 7.65
C HIS A 54 -4.56 8.18 8.44
N LEU A 55 -3.83 9.27 8.16
CA LEU A 55 -2.57 9.59 8.83
C LEU A 55 -2.77 9.85 10.34
N SER A 56 -3.89 10.45 10.73
CA SER A 56 -4.24 10.61 12.16
C SER A 56 -4.45 9.26 12.85
N LYS A 57 -5.07 8.30 12.17
CA LYS A 57 -5.25 6.94 12.68
C LYS A 57 -3.92 6.18 12.72
N VAL A 58 -3.09 6.31 11.68
CA VAL A 58 -1.71 5.77 11.64
C VAL A 58 -0.94 6.24 12.87
N ARG A 59 -0.96 7.55 13.17
CA ARG A 59 -0.28 8.06 14.37
C ARG A 59 -0.75 7.39 15.66
N SER A 60 -2.07 7.31 15.86
CA SER A 60 -2.61 6.65 17.06
C SER A 60 -2.25 5.17 17.12
N ASP A 61 -2.19 4.47 15.99
CA ASP A 61 -1.93 3.03 15.94
C ASP A 61 -0.45 2.73 16.17
N ILE A 62 0.47 3.54 15.64
CA ILE A 62 1.90 3.43 15.92
C ILE A 62 2.16 3.62 17.42
N ASP A 63 1.54 4.61 18.05
CA ASP A 63 1.74 4.84 19.49
C ASP A 63 1.23 3.69 20.37
N LYS A 64 0.19 2.97 19.92
CA LYS A 64 -0.30 1.77 20.60
C LYS A 64 0.56 0.54 20.32
N ALA A 65 0.96 0.36 19.06
CA ALA A 65 1.64 -0.85 18.59
C ALA A 65 3.13 -0.85 18.92
N ILE A 66 3.78 0.32 18.88
CA ILE A 66 5.21 0.52 19.10
C ILE A 66 5.39 1.62 20.16
N PRO A 67 5.09 1.39 21.45
CA PRO A 67 5.14 2.44 22.46
C PRO A 67 6.53 3.06 22.66
N ASN A 68 7.59 2.28 22.42
CA ASN A 68 8.97 2.76 22.46
C ASN A 68 9.21 3.73 21.28
N LYS A 69 9.49 5.01 21.58
CA LYS A 69 9.78 6.04 20.57
C LYS A 69 11.14 5.81 19.89
N ASP A 70 12.07 5.17 20.58
CA ASP A 70 13.42 4.86 20.10
C ASP A 70 13.53 3.46 19.48
N PHE A 71 12.39 2.81 19.17
CA PHE A 71 12.37 1.48 18.55
C PHE A 71 13.24 1.45 17.30
N ASP A 72 14.20 0.51 17.29
CA ASP A 72 15.23 0.31 16.26
C ASP A 72 15.10 -1.07 15.57
N GLY A 73 14.02 -1.79 15.84
CA GLY A 73 13.68 -3.05 15.20
C GLY A 73 12.98 -2.89 13.85
N LEU A 74 12.47 -4.00 13.32
CA LEU A 74 11.75 -4.09 12.06
C LEU A 74 10.25 -3.80 12.25
N ALA A 75 9.72 -2.82 11.54
CA ALA A 75 8.30 -2.48 11.51
C ALA A 75 7.72 -2.72 10.10
N ILE A 76 6.84 -3.73 10.00
CA ILE A 76 6.27 -4.20 8.75
C ILE A 76 4.84 -3.69 8.64
N ILE A 77 4.55 -2.92 7.59
CA ILE A 77 3.19 -2.57 7.21
C ILE A 77 2.67 -3.63 6.24
N ASP A 78 1.70 -4.41 6.70
CA ASP A 78 1.11 -5.49 5.92
C ASP A 78 -0.19 -5.03 5.27
N TYR A 79 -0.07 -4.62 4.02
CA TYR A 79 -1.13 -4.00 3.21
C TYR A 79 -1.22 -4.68 1.83
N GLU A 80 -2.39 -5.23 1.49
CA GLU A 80 -2.54 -6.19 0.38
C GLU A 80 -3.76 -6.00 -0.52
N GLU A 81 -4.66 -5.08 -0.19
CA GLU A 81 -5.95 -4.91 -0.90
C GLU A 81 -5.81 -4.47 -2.36
N TRP A 82 -5.07 -3.40 -2.62
CA TRP A 82 -4.76 -2.87 -3.95
C TRP A 82 -3.26 -2.66 -4.10
N ARG A 83 -2.79 -2.63 -5.34
CA ARG A 83 -1.39 -2.34 -5.69
C ARG A 83 -1.30 -0.97 -6.38
N PRO A 84 -0.22 -0.20 -6.17
CA PRO A 84 -0.08 1.12 -6.80
C PRO A 84 0.01 1.02 -8.33
N LEU A 85 0.62 -0.04 -8.85
CA LEU A 85 0.69 -0.30 -10.28
C LEU A 85 -0.60 -0.91 -10.80
N TRP A 86 -1.14 -0.30 -11.85
CA TRP A 86 -2.36 -0.74 -12.52
C TRP A 86 -2.30 -2.24 -12.84
N GLU A 87 -1.23 -2.70 -13.48
CA GLU A 87 -1.03 -4.05 -13.98
C GLU A 87 -1.11 -5.16 -12.91
N HIS A 88 -0.98 -4.80 -11.63
CA HIS A 88 -0.98 -5.76 -10.52
C HIS A 88 -2.36 -5.94 -9.85
N ASN A 89 -3.39 -5.21 -10.27
CA ASN A 89 -4.74 -5.32 -9.69
C ASN A 89 -5.64 -6.31 -10.49
N TRP A 90 -5.16 -7.54 -10.67
CA TRP A 90 -5.88 -8.60 -11.38
C TRP A 90 -6.82 -9.41 -10.47
N TYR A 91 -7.64 -10.28 -11.08
CA TYR A 91 -8.63 -11.14 -10.41
C TYR A 91 -9.57 -10.36 -9.47
N THR A 92 -9.62 -10.69 -8.18
CA THR A 92 -10.46 -10.03 -7.15
C THR A 92 -10.13 -8.55 -6.97
N ARG A 93 -8.96 -8.10 -7.41
CA ARG A 93 -8.56 -6.68 -7.34
C ARG A 93 -9.06 -5.85 -8.52
N ARG A 94 -9.76 -6.45 -9.50
CA ARG A 94 -10.35 -5.71 -10.63
C ARG A 94 -11.38 -4.67 -10.22
N ILE A 95 -12.01 -4.83 -9.06
CA ILE A 95 -12.94 -3.82 -8.51
C ILE A 95 -12.26 -2.46 -8.34
N TYR A 96 -10.99 -2.44 -7.92
CA TYR A 96 -10.21 -1.21 -7.75
C TYR A 96 -9.95 -0.50 -9.07
N HIS A 97 -9.71 -1.25 -10.15
CA HIS A 97 -9.61 -0.69 -11.50
C HIS A 97 -10.89 0.02 -11.93
N ASN A 98 -12.00 -0.70 -11.85
CA ASN A 98 -13.29 -0.21 -12.33
C ASN A 98 -13.73 1.01 -11.54
N ALA A 99 -13.58 0.98 -10.22
CA ALA A 99 -13.88 2.10 -9.34
C ALA A 99 -13.01 3.33 -9.62
N SER A 100 -11.69 3.14 -9.78
CA SER A 100 -10.76 4.24 -10.02
C SER A 100 -10.99 4.90 -11.38
N LEU A 101 -11.24 4.11 -12.43
CA LEU A 101 -11.59 4.66 -13.74
C LEU A 101 -12.90 5.42 -13.70
N ALA A 102 -13.95 4.85 -13.10
CA ALA A 102 -15.24 5.51 -12.98
C ALA A 102 -15.12 6.84 -12.22
N TYR A 103 -14.37 6.86 -11.12
CA TYR A 103 -14.12 8.08 -10.37
C TYR A 103 -13.42 9.15 -11.21
N VAL A 104 -12.33 8.78 -11.89
CA VAL A 104 -11.59 9.75 -12.69
C VAL A 104 -12.44 10.22 -13.88
N GLU A 105 -13.21 9.35 -14.53
CA GLU A 105 -14.13 9.75 -15.59
C GLU A 105 -15.21 10.73 -15.12
N GLU A 106 -15.75 10.53 -13.93
CA GLU A 106 -16.66 11.46 -13.28
C GLU A 106 -15.98 12.82 -13.05
N GLN A 107 -14.76 12.84 -12.50
CA GLN A 107 -14.01 14.08 -12.33
C GLN A 107 -13.75 14.80 -13.66
N TYR A 108 -13.41 14.06 -14.71
CA TYR A 108 -13.20 14.63 -16.05
C TYR A 108 -14.48 15.24 -16.62
N LYS A 109 -15.63 14.54 -16.53
CA LYS A 109 -16.93 15.07 -16.97
C LYS A 109 -17.26 16.41 -16.29
N ASN A 110 -16.94 16.53 -15.01
CA ASN A 110 -17.17 17.76 -14.24
C ASN A 110 -16.30 18.94 -14.70
N THR A 111 -15.22 18.70 -15.47
CA THR A 111 -14.40 19.78 -16.06
C THR A 111 -14.94 20.31 -17.38
N GLY A 112 -15.96 19.68 -17.97
CA GLY A 112 -16.50 20.05 -19.29
C GLY A 112 -15.60 19.69 -20.47
N LYS A 113 -14.52 18.91 -20.25
CA LYS A 113 -13.58 18.48 -21.30
C LYS A 113 -14.05 17.18 -21.97
N THR A 114 -13.85 17.09 -23.29
CA THR A 114 -14.04 15.84 -24.05
C THR A 114 -12.80 14.96 -23.94
N LEU A 115 -13.01 13.68 -23.64
CA LEU A 115 -11.94 12.69 -23.53
C LEU A 115 -11.36 12.34 -24.90
N THR A 116 -10.04 12.43 -25.02
CA THR A 116 -9.21 11.97 -26.13
C THR A 116 -8.54 10.64 -25.80
N LYS A 117 -8.00 9.93 -26.80
CA LYS A 117 -7.18 8.73 -26.55
C LYS A 117 -5.94 9.01 -25.69
N GLY A 118 -5.37 10.23 -25.78
CA GLY A 118 -4.24 10.65 -24.92
C GLY A 118 -4.63 10.75 -23.45
N ASP A 119 -5.90 10.99 -23.15
CA ASP A 119 -6.38 11.09 -21.76
C ASP A 119 -6.40 9.75 -21.04
N GLU A 120 -6.46 8.60 -21.73
CA GLU A 120 -6.47 7.29 -21.07
C GLU A 120 -5.17 7.02 -20.29
N LEU A 121 -4.01 7.36 -20.89
CA LEU A 121 -2.73 7.21 -20.22
C LEU A 121 -2.61 8.20 -19.04
N ALA A 122 -3.05 9.44 -19.24
CA ALA A 122 -3.05 10.45 -18.19
C ALA A 122 -3.92 10.04 -16.99
N LYS A 123 -5.10 9.45 -17.23
CA LYS A 123 -5.97 8.90 -16.19
C LYS A 123 -5.27 7.80 -15.39
N LYS A 124 -4.70 6.80 -16.07
CA LYS A 124 -3.99 5.69 -15.41
C LYS A 124 -2.80 6.21 -14.58
N ASN A 125 -2.06 7.17 -15.09
CA ASN A 125 -0.96 7.82 -14.36
C ASN A 125 -1.46 8.57 -13.12
N SER A 126 -2.57 9.31 -13.22
CA SER A 126 -3.18 10.00 -12.08
C SER A 126 -3.67 9.02 -11.00
N ILE A 127 -4.28 7.91 -11.40
CA ILE A 127 -4.71 6.83 -10.51
C ILE A 127 -3.49 6.27 -9.76
N ARG A 128 -2.44 5.90 -10.49
CA ARG A 128 -1.18 5.39 -9.93
C ARG A 128 -0.59 6.39 -8.92
N GLN A 129 -0.46 7.65 -9.31
CA GLN A 129 0.14 8.68 -8.45
C GLN A 129 -0.64 8.88 -7.14
N GLN A 130 -1.96 8.77 -7.16
CA GLN A 130 -2.78 8.84 -5.94
C GLN A 130 -2.59 7.62 -5.04
N CYS A 131 -2.45 6.41 -5.61
CA CYS A 131 -2.11 5.21 -4.85
C CYS A 131 -0.70 5.30 -4.24
N GLU A 132 0.29 5.72 -5.03
CA GLU A 132 1.68 5.91 -4.58
C GLU A 132 1.77 6.97 -3.49
N ASN A 133 1.09 8.10 -3.66
CA ASN A 133 1.04 9.17 -2.65
C ASN A 133 0.45 8.66 -1.35
N PHE A 134 -0.65 7.89 -1.39
CA PHE A 134 -1.26 7.33 -0.18
C PHE A 134 -0.26 6.47 0.60
N LEU A 135 0.41 5.51 -0.06
CA LEU A 135 1.40 4.63 0.60
C LEU A 135 2.63 5.41 1.08
N THR A 136 3.11 6.36 0.27
CA THR A 136 4.30 7.16 0.58
C THR A 136 4.07 8.06 1.79
N GLU A 137 2.91 8.73 1.88
CA GLU A 137 2.58 9.54 3.06
C GLU A 137 2.43 8.66 4.30
N THR A 138 1.84 7.46 4.18
CA THR A 138 1.72 6.53 5.31
C THR A 138 3.09 6.12 5.86
N ILE A 139 4.01 5.66 5.01
CA ILE A 139 5.33 5.22 5.47
C ILE A 139 6.21 6.40 5.90
N ARG A 140 6.05 7.59 5.30
CA ARG A 140 6.75 8.80 5.74
C ARG A 140 6.29 9.20 7.13
N GLU A 141 4.99 9.19 7.41
CA GLU A 141 4.46 9.44 8.74
C GLU A 141 5.00 8.44 9.75
N ALA A 142 5.05 7.15 9.38
CA ALA A 142 5.58 6.10 10.24
C ALA A 142 7.06 6.29 10.59
N LYS A 143 7.89 6.62 9.57
CA LYS A 143 9.31 6.95 9.74
C LYS A 143 9.51 8.20 10.62
N ASN A 144 8.69 9.23 10.43
CA ASN A 144 8.76 10.43 11.28
C ASN A 144 8.48 10.10 12.75
N MET A 145 7.58 9.15 13.02
CA MET A 145 7.22 8.76 14.38
C MET A 145 8.21 7.81 15.05
N ARG A 146 8.84 6.91 14.29
CA ARG A 146 9.87 5.96 14.78
C ARG A 146 11.07 6.01 13.83
N PRO A 147 11.94 7.03 13.96
CA PRO A 147 13.00 7.29 12.99
C PRO A 147 14.13 6.24 13.00
N ASN A 148 14.30 5.52 14.11
CA ASN A 148 15.33 4.48 14.23
C ASN A 148 14.85 3.12 13.67
N ALA A 149 13.54 2.96 13.45
CA ALA A 149 12.95 1.71 13.03
C ALA A 149 13.20 1.45 11.54
N LEU A 150 13.40 0.19 11.19
CA LEU A 150 13.43 -0.25 9.80
C LEU A 150 11.98 -0.43 9.32
N TRP A 151 11.48 0.51 8.52
CA TRP A 151 10.12 0.48 8.00
C TRP A 151 10.07 -0.12 6.59
N GLU A 152 9.20 -1.10 6.40
CA GLU A 152 8.95 -1.73 5.10
C GLU A 152 7.47 -2.07 4.88
N PHE A 153 7.09 -2.21 3.62
CA PHE A 153 5.81 -2.82 3.24
C PHE A 153 6.01 -4.30 2.95
N TYR A 154 5.13 -5.13 3.49
CA TYR A 154 5.13 -6.57 3.19
C TYR A 154 4.95 -6.81 1.69
N GLY A 155 5.76 -7.71 1.13
CA GLY A 155 5.64 -8.17 -0.26
C GLY A 155 6.11 -7.19 -1.34
N MET A 156 6.80 -6.11 -0.97
CA MET A 156 7.46 -5.19 -1.91
C MET A 156 8.98 -5.26 -1.77
N PRO A 157 9.76 -5.29 -2.87
CA PRO A 157 9.34 -5.22 -4.28
C PRO A 157 8.64 -6.50 -4.77
N PHE A 158 7.92 -6.40 -5.89
CA PHE A 158 7.20 -7.54 -6.48
C PHE A 158 8.14 -8.42 -7.31
N CYS A 159 7.84 -9.71 -7.38
CA CYS A 159 8.58 -10.67 -8.19
C CYS A 159 7.64 -11.78 -8.69
N ASN A 160 8.05 -12.52 -9.72
CA ASN A 160 7.35 -13.73 -10.12
C ASN A 160 7.53 -14.82 -9.07
N TYR A 161 6.45 -15.54 -8.73
CA TYR A 161 6.47 -16.69 -7.80
C TYR A 161 7.36 -17.86 -8.23
N SER A 162 7.80 -17.86 -9.50
CA SER A 162 8.74 -18.85 -10.05
C SER A 162 10.20 -18.43 -9.94
N ALA A 163 10.52 -17.25 -9.42
CA ALA A 163 11.91 -16.81 -9.25
C ALA A 163 12.69 -17.81 -8.40
N GLY A 164 13.91 -18.13 -8.82
CA GLY A 164 14.73 -19.18 -8.18
C GLY A 164 14.36 -20.61 -8.59
N LYS A 165 13.31 -20.83 -9.39
CA LYS A 165 13.01 -22.15 -9.97
C LYS A 165 13.78 -22.34 -11.28
N ASN A 166 14.11 -23.59 -11.60
CA ASN A 166 14.76 -24.01 -12.84
C ASN A 166 16.06 -23.25 -13.18
N GLY A 167 16.84 -22.85 -12.17
CA GLY A 167 18.11 -22.15 -12.37
C GLY A 167 17.99 -20.68 -12.78
N THR A 168 16.81 -20.07 -12.64
CA THR A 168 16.66 -18.62 -12.83
C THR A 168 17.19 -17.86 -11.60
N GLU A 169 18.18 -17.00 -11.82
CA GLU A 169 18.73 -16.09 -10.81
C GLU A 169 18.11 -14.70 -10.99
N GLY A 170 16.93 -14.47 -10.41
CA GLY A 170 16.31 -13.14 -10.41
C GLY A 170 14.82 -13.13 -10.68
N CYS A 171 14.24 -11.93 -10.57
CA CYS A 171 12.89 -11.66 -11.05
C CYS A 171 12.90 -11.58 -12.58
N GLY A 172 11.78 -11.90 -13.22
CA GLY A 172 11.65 -11.65 -14.66
C GLY A 172 11.70 -10.15 -14.95
N GLU A 173 12.29 -9.78 -16.10
CA GLU A 173 12.48 -8.38 -16.53
C GLU A 173 11.22 -7.51 -16.38
N VAL A 174 10.04 -8.08 -16.67
CA VAL A 174 8.75 -7.39 -16.51
C VAL A 174 8.50 -6.93 -15.07
N PHE A 175 8.87 -7.73 -14.06
CA PHE A 175 8.74 -7.34 -12.66
C PHE A 175 9.79 -6.29 -12.26
N GLU A 176 10.99 -6.36 -12.82
CA GLU A 176 12.02 -5.33 -12.61
C GLU A 176 11.57 -3.97 -13.17
N GLU A 177 11.02 -3.95 -14.39
CA GLU A 177 10.42 -2.74 -14.98
C GLU A 177 9.30 -2.17 -14.13
N PHE A 178 8.47 -3.03 -13.54
CA PHE A 178 7.44 -2.62 -12.62
C PHE A 178 8.01 -2.01 -11.34
N ASN A 179 9.02 -2.64 -10.73
CA ASN A 179 9.64 -2.14 -9.51
C ASN A 179 10.38 -0.80 -9.76
N ASN A 180 11.00 -0.63 -10.93
CA ASN A 180 11.64 0.63 -11.33
C ASN A 180 10.64 1.80 -11.42
N ARG A 181 9.35 1.51 -11.66
CA ARG A 181 8.28 2.53 -11.67
C ARG A 181 7.80 2.92 -10.28
N LEU A 182 8.24 2.22 -9.24
CA LEU A 182 7.90 2.46 -7.83
C LEU A 182 9.09 3.03 -7.01
N ALA A 183 10.25 3.20 -7.66
CA ALA A 183 11.48 3.71 -7.07
C ALA A 183 11.48 5.24 -6.90
#